data_AF-A0A1H9YEI1-F1
#
_entry.id   AF-A0A1H9YEI1-F1
#
_cell.length_a   1.000
_cell.length_b   1.000
_cell.length_c   1.000
_cell.angle_alpha   90.00
_cell.angle_beta   90.00
_cell.angle_gamma   90.00
#
_symmetry.space_group_name_H-M   'P 1'
#
loop_
_entity.id
_entity.type
_entity.pdbx_description
1 polymer ?
#
loop_
_entity_poly.entity_id
_entity_poly.type
_entity_poly.pdbx_seq_one_letter_code
_entity_poly.pdbx_strand_id
1 'polypeptide(L)'
;MGDPEPLQDILARSSLLLTPEEAAIVLNIGRTKVYALMKAGDLRPVHIGRSCRLSRAELERYVRQLATPPQAVRTAMDEVAAARSSRRRTDDPRRRRRSSE
;
A
#
# COMPACT_ATOMS: atom_id res chain seq x y z
N MET A 1 6.36 -33.14 14.88
CA MET A 1 6.86 -32.47 16.10
C MET A 1 7.04 -31.02 15.73
N GLY A 2 6.19 -30.13 16.24
CA GLY A 2 6.31 -28.71 15.94
C GLY A 2 7.54 -28.18 16.66
N ASP A 3 8.52 -27.71 15.90
CA ASP A 3 9.59 -26.91 16.47
C ASP A 3 8.94 -25.72 17.19
N PRO A 4 9.14 -25.54 18.51
CA PRO A 4 8.63 -24.36 19.17
C PRO A 4 9.29 -23.15 18.50
N GLU A 5 8.50 -22.24 17.92
CA GLU A 5 9.04 -20.98 17.43
C GLU A 5 9.86 -20.37 18.56
N PRO A 6 11.17 -20.11 18.34
CA PRO A 6 12.02 -19.65 19.41
C PRO A 6 11.44 -18.34 19.94
N LEU A 7 11.49 -18.15 21.26
CA LEU A 7 10.86 -17.01 21.95
C LEU A 7 11.22 -15.66 21.32
N GLN A 8 12.42 -15.56 20.74
CA GLN A 8 12.88 -14.41 19.98
C GLN A 8 11.98 -14.05 18.78
N ASP A 9 11.46 -15.04 18.05
CA ASP A 9 10.59 -14.82 16.88
C ASP A 9 9.19 -14.38 17.33
N ILE A 10 8.68 -14.96 18.42
CA ILE A 10 7.41 -14.55 19.02
C ILE A 10 7.51 -13.10 19.52
N LEU A 11 8.61 -12.74 20.18
CA LEU A 11 8.88 -11.39 20.64
C LEU A 11 9.13 -10.42 19.48
N ALA A 12 9.79 -10.83 18.40
CA ALA A 12 9.96 -10.00 17.20
C ALA A 12 8.61 -9.73 16.50
N ARG A 13 7.73 -10.73 16.41
CA ARG A 13 6.35 -10.59 15.90
C ARG A 13 5.47 -9.71 16.79
N SER A 14 5.70 -9.69 18.10
CA SER A 14 4.93 -8.89 19.07
C SER A 14 5.58 -7.57 19.48
N SER A 15 6.82 -7.30 19.06
CA SER A 15 7.53 -6.08 19.41
C SER A 15 6.80 -4.85 18.86
N LEU A 16 6.62 -3.86 19.73
CA LEU A 16 5.99 -2.58 19.40
C LEU A 16 6.94 -1.67 18.61
N LEU A 17 8.24 -1.81 18.84
CA LEU A 17 9.30 -0.99 18.24
C LEU A 17 10.31 -1.88 17.55
N LEU A 18 10.59 -1.55 16.30
CA LEU A 18 11.44 -2.30 15.39
C LEU A 18 12.66 -1.46 15.04
N THR A 19 13.80 -2.11 14.86
CA THR A 19 14.98 -1.50 14.25
C THR A 19 14.72 -1.25 12.75
N PRO A 20 15.49 -0.37 12.09
CA PRO A 20 15.42 -0.22 10.64
C PRO A 20 15.65 -1.55 9.89
N GLU A 21 16.51 -2.42 10.43
CA GLU A 21 16.78 -3.76 9.90
C GLU A 21 15.55 -4.68 10.02
N GLU A 22 14.91 -4.71 11.19
CA GLU A 22 13.69 -5.49 11.40
C GLU A 22 12.52 -4.96 10.56
N ALA A 23 12.39 -3.64 10.43
CA ALA A 23 11.39 -3.03 9.55
C ALA A 23 11.59 -3.42 8.08
N ALA A 24 12.85 -3.54 7.64
CA ALA A 24 13.18 -4.02 6.30
C ALA A 24 12.69 -5.46 6.07
N ILE A 25 12.88 -6.33 7.07
CA ILE A 25 12.38 -7.72 7.05
C ILE A 25 10.85 -7.75 7.05
N VAL A 26 10.21 -7.00 7.94
CA VAL A 26 8.74 -6.95 8.08
C VAL A 26 8.07 -6.44 6.80
N LEU A 27 8.63 -5.42 6.15
CA LEU A 27 8.11 -4.88 4.88
C LEU A 27 8.62 -5.65 3.64
N ASN A 28 9.52 -6.61 3.82
CA ASN A 28 10.19 -7.35 2.75
C ASN A 28 10.86 -6.44 1.69
N ILE A 29 11.60 -5.43 2.15
CA ILE A 29 12.33 -4.47 1.30
C ILE A 29 13.80 -4.34 1.76
N GLY A 30 14.66 -3.79 0.91
CA GLY A 30 16.05 -3.53 1.30
C GLY A 30 16.18 -2.41 2.34
N ARG A 31 17.19 -2.51 3.23
CA ARG A 31 17.51 -1.48 4.25
C ARG A 31 17.64 -0.08 3.66
N THR A 32 18.28 0.03 2.50
CA THR A 32 18.43 1.31 1.78
C THR A 32 17.06 1.95 1.47
N LYS A 33 16.06 1.14 1.14
CA LYS A 33 14.70 1.63 0.87
C LYS A 33 14.02 2.12 2.15
N VAL A 34 14.20 1.43 3.28
CA VAL A 34 13.71 1.89 4.59
C VAL A 34 14.28 3.26 4.93
N TYR A 35 15.61 3.43 4.84
CA TYR A 35 16.24 4.73 5.10
C TYR A 35 15.80 5.81 4.12
N ALA A 36 15.55 5.47 2.84
CA ALA A 36 15.00 6.40 1.87
C ALA A 36 13.58 6.86 2.26
N LEU A 37 12.72 5.93 2.71
CA LEU A 37 11.36 6.24 3.18
C LEU A 37 11.37 7.08 4.46
N MET A 38 12.31 6.82 5.37
CA MET A 38 12.52 7.65 6.56
C MET A 38 12.95 9.06 6.18
N LYS A 39 13.90 9.20 5.24
CA LYS A 39 14.38 10.49 4.73
C LYS A 39 13.27 11.26 3.99
N ALA A 40 12.41 10.55 3.26
CA ALA A 40 11.26 11.12 2.57
C ALA A 40 10.13 11.54 3.53
N GLY A 41 10.14 11.06 4.78
CA GLY A 41 9.07 11.30 5.76
C GLY A 41 7.86 10.37 5.60
N ASP A 42 7.94 9.39 4.70
CA ASP A 42 6.90 8.38 4.49
C ASP A 42 6.79 7.43 5.68
N LEU A 43 7.94 7.10 6.28
CA LEU A 43 8.04 6.36 7.54
C LEU A 43 8.50 7.29 8.65
N ARG A 44 7.73 7.35 9.74
CA ARG A 44 8.02 8.21 10.89
C ARG A 44 8.83 7.44 11.96
N PRO A 45 10.14 7.71 12.11
CA PRO A 45 10.92 7.11 13.18
C PRO A 45 10.60 7.70 14.55
N VAL A 46 10.63 6.85 15.56
CA VAL A 46 10.63 7.20 16.98
C VAL A 46 12.07 7.17 17.47
N HIS A 47 12.52 8.29 18.03
CA HIS A 47 13.86 8.41 18.60
C HIS A 47 13.78 8.27 20.12
N ILE A 48 14.49 7.27 20.66
CA ILE A 48 14.67 7.08 22.10
C ILE A 48 16.14 7.40 22.40
N GLY A 49 16.41 8.66 22.74
CA GLY A 49 17.78 9.17 22.85
C GLY A 49 18.53 9.04 21.51
N ARG A 50 19.60 8.24 21.49
CA ARG A 50 20.39 7.95 20.28
C ARG A 50 19.84 6.80 19.45
N SER A 51 18.85 6.07 19.95
CA SER A 51 18.30 4.89 19.29
C SER A 51 17.14 5.28 18.38
N CYS A 52 17.29 4.99 17.09
CA CYS A 52 16.21 5.10 16.11
C CYS A 52 15.41 3.79 16.07
N ARG A 53 14.07 3.91 16.14
CA ARG A 53 13.12 2.81 16.07
C ARG A 53 11.93 3.18 15.18
N LEU A 54 11.25 2.17 14.64
CA LEU A 54 10.01 2.30 13.89
C LEU A 54 8.91 1.55 14.64
N SER A 55 7.76 2.19 14.84
CA SER A 55 6.65 1.47 15.47
C SER A 55 6.01 0.51 14.47
N ARG A 56 5.56 -0.65 14.94
CA ARG A 56 4.76 -1.58 14.12
C ARG A 56 3.54 -0.89 13.51
N ALA A 57 2.85 -0.08 14.32
CA ALA A 57 1.69 0.70 13.89
C ALA A 57 2.02 1.67 12.73
N GLU A 58 3.23 2.22 12.70
CA GLU A 58 3.69 3.08 11.61
C GLU A 58 3.93 2.31 10.31
N LEU A 59 4.52 1.11 10.39
CA LEU A 59 4.66 0.23 9.21
C LEU A 59 3.28 -0.17 8.67
N GLU A 60 2.34 -0.52 9.55
CA GLU A 60 0.95 -0.81 9.17
C GLU A 60 0.23 0.41 8.60
N ARG A 61 0.48 1.62 9.13
CA ARG A 61 -0.02 2.88 8.55
C ARG A 61 0.49 3.05 7.12
N TYR A 62 1.79 2.85 6.90
CA TYR A 62 2.41 2.95 5.58
C TYR A 62 1.79 1.96 4.59
N VAL A 63 1.65 0.69 4.97
CA VAL A 63 1.01 -0.33 4.11
C VAL A 63 -0.45 0.03 3.81
N ARG A 64 -1.21 0.52 4.79
CA ARG A 64 -2.59 0.98 4.57
C ARG A 64 -2.67 2.18 3.63
N GLN A 65 -1.71 3.08 3.69
CA GLN A 65 -1.61 4.21 2.76
C GLN A 65 -1.30 3.75 1.34
N LEU A 66 -0.47 2.71 1.16
CA LEU A 66 -0.23 2.13 -0.16
C LEU A 66 -1.46 1.38 -0.70
N ALA A 67 -2.17 0.66 0.16
CA ALA A 67 -3.37 -0.08 -0.20
C ALA A 67 -4.57 0.84 -0.53
N THR A 68 -4.56 2.07 -0.02
CA THR A 68 -5.55 3.09 -0.37
C THR A 68 -4.94 4.03 -1.41
N PRO A 69 -5.14 3.78 -2.71
CA PRO A 69 -4.61 4.69 -3.72
C PRO A 69 -5.10 6.12 -3.42
N PRO A 70 -4.26 7.15 -3.64
CA PRO A 70 -4.64 8.54 -3.42
C PRO A 70 -5.97 8.79 -4.11
N GLN A 71 -6.90 9.47 -3.42
CA GLN A 71 -8.24 9.70 -4.00
C GLN A 71 -8.17 10.37 -5.37
N ALA A 72 -7.15 11.18 -5.63
CA ALA A 72 -6.88 11.76 -6.96
C ALA A 72 -6.68 10.70 -8.07
N VAL A 73 -5.96 9.61 -7.79
CA VAL A 73 -5.76 8.51 -8.75
C VAL A 73 -7.04 7.70 -8.92
N ARG A 74 -7.81 7.52 -7.82
CA ARG A 74 -9.11 6.84 -7.85
C ARG A 74 -10.13 7.60 -8.67
N THR A 75 -10.32 8.90 -8.42
CA THR A 75 -11.23 9.76 -9.18
C THR A 75 -10.88 9.76 -10.67
N ALA A 76 -9.59 9.88 -11.01
CA ALA A 76 -9.15 9.79 -12.40
C ALA A 76 -9.44 8.40 -13.03
N MET A 77 -9.23 7.31 -12.30
CA MET A 77 -9.54 5.95 -12.77
C MET A 77 -11.06 5.72 -12.91
N ASP A 78 -11.86 6.19 -11.95
CA ASP A 78 -13.32 6.14 -11.95
C ASP A 78 -13.90 6.98 -13.11
N GLU A 79 -13.38 8.18 -13.36
CA GLU A 79 -13.77 9.01 -14.50
C GLU A 79 -13.41 8.35 -15.84
N VAL A 80 -12.22 7.75 -15.96
CA VAL A 80 -11.83 7.01 -17.17
C VAL A 80 -12.70 5.77 -17.37
N ALA A 81 -13.07 5.07 -16.29
CA ALA A 81 -13.99 3.93 -16.35
C ALA A 81 -15.42 4.36 -16.73
N ALA A 82 -15.90 5.48 -16.20
CA ALA A 82 -17.18 6.09 -16.56
C ALA A 82 -17.20 6.55 -18.04
N ALA A 83 -16.11 7.17 -18.52
CA ALA A 83 -15.97 7.61 -19.90
C ALA A 83 -15.81 6.46 -20.91
N ARG A 84 -15.38 5.27 -20.46
CA ARG A 84 -15.31 4.05 -21.28
C ARG A 84 -16.66 3.34 -21.35
N SER A 85 -17.43 3.36 -20.26
CA SER A 85 -18.76 2.74 -20.21
C SER A 85 -19.82 3.56 -20.98
N SER A 86 -19.69 4.89 -21.03
CA SER A 86 -20.50 5.74 -21.92
C SER A 86 -20.22 5.48 -23.40
N ARG A 87 -18.95 5.34 -23.80
CA ARG A 87 -18.57 5.00 -25.18
C ARG A 87 -19.11 3.65 -25.65
N ARG A 88 -19.07 2.62 -24.78
CA ARG A 88 -19.69 1.32 -25.08
C ARG A 88 -21.21 1.38 -25.28
N ARG A 89 -21.91 2.35 -24.69
CA ARG A 89 -23.36 2.53 -24.86
C ARG A 89 -23.73 3.22 -26.18
N THR A 90 -22.87 4.07 -26.73
CA THR A 90 -23.12 4.74 -28.04
C THR A 90 -22.75 3.89 -29.25
N ASP A 91 -22.03 2.78 -29.07
CA ASP A 91 -21.61 1.86 -30.14
C ASP A 91 -22.61 0.72 -30.42
N ASP A 92 -23.92 0.88 -30.17
CA ASP A 92 -24.91 -0.06 -30.70
C ASP A 92 -25.23 0.29 -32.18
N PRO A 93 -24.71 -0.47 -33.18
CA PRO A 93 -24.87 -0.14 -34.59
C PRO A 93 -26.19 -0.69 -35.15
N ARG A 94 -27.09 -1.27 -34.35
CA ARG A 94 -28.30 -1.96 -34.84
C ARG A 94 -29.52 -1.08 -35.06
N ARG A 95 -29.39 0.25 -35.13
CA ARG A 95 -30.48 1.14 -35.56
C ARG A 95 -30.32 1.62 -37.00
N ARG A 96 -30.06 0.70 -37.92
CA ARG A 96 -30.24 0.94 -39.37
C ARG A 96 -31.44 0.14 -39.88
N ARG A 97 -32.37 0.87 -40.51
CA ARG A 97 -33.33 0.44 -41.53
C ARG A 97 -34.70 -0.10 -41.05
N ARG A 98 -35.65 0.83 -40.95
CA ARG A 98 -37.03 0.83 -41.49
C ARG A 98 -37.62 2.17 -41.03
N SER A 99 -38.00 3.09 -41.91
CA SER A 99 -39.11 2.91 -42.85
C SER A 99 -38.90 3.73 -44.13
N SER A 100 -38.93 3.04 -45.27
CA SER A 100 -39.59 3.54 -46.48
C SER A 100 -40.93 2.83 -46.50
N GLU A 101 -42.02 3.58 -46.40
CA GLU A 101 -43.25 3.49 -47.22
C GLU A 101 -44.25 4.54 -46.72
#